data_AF-A0A967GXZ3-F1
#
_entry.id   AF-A0A967GXZ3-F1
#
_cell.length_a   1.000
_cell.length_b   1.000
_cell.length_c   1.000
_cell.angle_alpha   90.00
_cell.angle_beta   90.00
_cell.angle_gamma   90.00
#
_symmetry.space_group_name_H-M   'P 1'
#
loop_
_entity.id
_entity.type
_entity.pdbx_description
1 polymer ?
#
loop_
_entity_poly.entity_id
_entity_poly.type
_entity_poly.pdbx_seq_one_letter_code
_entity_poly.pdbx_strand_id
1 'polypeptide(L)'
;MIDPSDLVVSELMYDPVAASEGEIAEGFGDSEDFEYLELLNTGTSPLDLTGIRLAAGVTFEFADGAITELAPGARVLVVENAAAFEFRYGSGHPVAGQYGGKLDDSGELVRVADVLDVPLIEFTYGNASPWPEEAAGEGASLVLADPASAPDHDDPASWIASGVAGGTPGQGEVIAFDFATWAAAEGVTNPGDDDDGDGLTNYHEFVRGTPPLEYSAPRTDTAQVEFLGVGGVTDAYPTFTFTYSLAAAGVAASAEVSSGLVTWEGGPGSTEHVRTIYHGDGTATTTWRSVTPVGQDSEQF
;
A
#
# COMPACT_ATOMS: atom_id res chain seq x y z
N MET A 1 9.71 6.17 28.50
CA MET A 1 10.69 5.58 27.57
C MET A 1 9.93 4.61 26.72
N ILE A 2 10.08 4.73 25.41
CA ILE A 2 9.57 3.75 24.45
C ILE A 2 10.35 2.46 24.66
N ASP A 3 9.66 1.32 24.66
CA ASP A 3 10.33 0.02 24.55
C ASP A 3 10.83 -0.11 23.10
N PRO A 4 12.14 -0.33 22.85
CA PRO A 4 12.64 -0.46 21.48
C PRO A 4 11.93 -1.53 20.64
N SER A 5 11.29 -2.53 21.26
CA SER A 5 10.52 -3.54 20.51
C SER A 5 9.15 -3.06 20.03
N ASP A 6 8.65 -1.94 20.56
CA ASP A 6 7.31 -1.41 20.23
C ASP A 6 7.34 -0.43 19.04
N LEU A 7 8.53 -0.03 18.57
CA LEU A 7 8.72 0.89 17.45
C LEU A 7 9.61 0.24 16.40
N VAL A 8 9.18 0.23 15.15
CA VAL A 8 9.96 -0.28 14.02
C VAL A 8 9.97 0.72 12.87
N VAL A 9 11.04 0.73 12.07
CA VAL A 9 10.98 1.24 10.69
C VAL A 9 10.27 0.17 9.89
N SER A 10 9.08 0.46 9.38
CA SER A 10 8.23 -0.51 8.69
C SER A 10 8.38 -0.46 7.17
N GLU A 11 8.72 0.72 6.63
CA GLU A 11 8.83 0.92 5.20
C GLU A 11 9.80 2.07 4.89
N LEU A 12 10.59 1.91 3.83
CA LEU A 12 11.54 2.89 3.34
C LEU A 12 11.46 2.97 1.81
N MET A 13 11.09 4.13 1.28
CA MET A 13 11.20 4.43 -0.14
C MET A 13 12.44 5.30 -0.34
N TYR A 14 13.55 4.68 -0.76
CA TYR A 14 14.85 5.33 -0.90
C TYR A 14 15.29 5.54 -2.35
N ASP A 15 14.63 4.91 -3.33
CA ASP A 15 14.93 5.09 -4.77
C ASP A 15 13.61 5.05 -5.57
N PRO A 16 12.81 6.13 -5.53
CA PRO A 16 11.52 6.19 -6.20
C PRO A 16 11.66 6.19 -7.72
N VAL A 17 10.65 5.68 -8.43
CA VAL A 17 10.57 5.87 -9.89
C VAL A 17 10.61 7.34 -10.29
N ALA A 18 11.21 7.58 -11.45
CA ALA A 18 11.30 8.89 -12.08
C ALA A 18 9.94 9.60 -12.12
N ALA A 19 9.98 10.93 -11.96
CA ALA A 19 8.81 11.78 -12.04
C ALA A 19 8.05 11.59 -13.37
N SER A 20 6.73 11.48 -13.27
CA SER A 20 5.79 11.50 -14.38
C SER A 20 5.71 12.88 -15.03
N GLU A 21 5.17 12.96 -16.25
CA GLU A 21 4.97 14.25 -16.93
C GLU A 21 4.08 15.22 -16.13
N GLY A 22 3.10 14.69 -15.37
CA GLY A 22 2.24 15.48 -14.51
C GLY A 22 2.98 16.07 -13.31
N GLU A 23 3.83 15.27 -12.67
CA GLU A 23 4.68 15.70 -11.55
C GLU A 23 5.68 16.76 -11.98
N ILE A 24 6.34 16.55 -13.14
CA ILE A 24 7.27 17.52 -13.72
C ILE A 24 6.56 18.86 -14.02
N ALA A 25 5.32 18.80 -14.50
CA ALA A 25 4.54 20.00 -14.80
C ALA A 25 4.21 20.83 -13.55
N GLU A 26 4.06 20.19 -12.39
CA GLU A 26 3.86 20.84 -11.09
C GLU A 26 5.19 21.24 -10.40
N GLY A 27 6.33 20.92 -11.03
CA GLY A 27 7.66 21.29 -10.54
C GLY A 27 8.35 20.22 -9.69
N PHE A 28 7.79 19.02 -9.59
CA PHE A 28 8.36 17.87 -8.90
C PHE A 28 9.09 16.99 -9.93
N GLY A 29 10.26 17.46 -10.36
CA GLY A 29 11.03 16.81 -11.43
C GLY A 29 12.12 15.85 -10.93
N ASP A 30 12.39 15.86 -9.62
CA ASP A 30 13.37 14.99 -8.98
C ASP A 30 12.66 13.74 -8.44
N SER A 31 13.22 12.54 -8.65
CA SER A 31 12.64 11.32 -8.06
C SER A 31 12.78 11.33 -6.54
N GLU A 32 13.84 11.94 -6.02
CA GLU A 32 14.14 12.03 -4.59
C GLU A 32 13.03 12.81 -3.83
N ASP A 33 12.29 13.71 -4.51
CA ASP A 33 11.16 14.44 -3.93
C ASP A 33 10.08 13.50 -3.34
N PHE A 34 10.05 12.24 -3.76
CA PHE A 34 9.01 11.27 -3.40
C PHE A 34 9.47 10.22 -2.37
N GLU A 35 10.68 10.36 -1.83
CA GLU A 35 11.19 9.50 -0.78
C GLU A 35 10.45 9.69 0.55
N TYR A 36 10.40 8.61 1.32
CA TYR A 36 9.84 8.61 2.66
C TYR A 36 10.42 7.51 3.55
N LEU A 37 10.33 7.73 4.86
CA LEU A 37 10.57 6.74 5.90
C LEU A 37 9.32 6.62 6.78
N GLU A 38 8.91 5.38 7.04
CA GLU A 38 7.75 5.07 7.87
C GLU A 38 8.15 4.40 9.18
N LEU A 39 7.57 4.88 10.29
CA LEU A 39 7.61 4.22 11.58
C LEU A 39 6.25 3.61 11.93
N LEU A 40 6.25 2.44 12.55
CA LEU A 40 5.07 1.73 13.03
C LEU A 40 5.20 1.45 14.53
N ASN A 41 4.11 1.71 15.27
CA ASN A 41 3.95 1.23 16.63
C ASN A 41 3.41 -0.21 16.62
N THR A 42 4.27 -1.18 16.94
CA THR A 42 3.95 -2.61 17.03
C THR A 42 3.44 -3.00 18.42
N GLY A 43 3.58 -2.10 19.39
CA GLY A 43 3.15 -2.28 20.76
C GLY A 43 1.64 -2.15 20.96
N THR A 44 1.22 -2.36 22.22
CA THR A 44 -0.21 -2.31 22.62
C THR A 44 -0.61 -1.00 23.31
N SER A 45 0.33 -0.06 23.45
CA SER A 45 0.12 1.25 24.10
C SER A 45 0.57 2.40 23.18
N PRO A 46 -0.03 3.59 23.29
CA PRO A 46 0.45 4.77 22.57
C PRO A 46 1.91 5.08 22.92
N LEU A 47 2.71 5.44 21.91
CA LEU A 47 4.10 5.87 22.06
C LEU A 47 4.19 7.39 21.99
N ASP A 48 4.92 8.00 22.93
CA ASP A 48 5.26 9.42 22.89
C ASP A 48 6.52 9.63 22.06
N LEU A 49 6.36 10.26 20.90
CA LEU A 49 7.44 10.53 19.94
C LEU A 49 8.17 11.85 20.23
N THR A 50 7.75 12.66 21.20
CA THR A 50 8.32 14.00 21.43
C THR A 50 9.84 13.98 21.66
N GLY A 51 10.38 12.89 22.20
CA GLY A 51 11.83 12.71 22.40
C GLY A 51 12.52 11.88 21.32
N ILE A 52 11.83 11.52 20.24
CA ILE A 52 12.33 10.64 19.18
C ILE A 52 12.83 11.46 18.01
N ARG A 53 13.92 11.01 17.41
CA ARG A 53 14.55 11.68 16.27
C ARG A 53 15.17 10.71 15.28
N LEU A 54 15.21 11.11 14.02
CA LEU A 54 16.08 10.51 13.01
C LEU A 54 17.45 11.18 13.10
N ALA A 55 18.49 10.37 13.28
CA ALA A 55 19.83 10.81 13.64
C ALA A 55 20.93 10.34 12.65
N ALA A 56 20.58 9.51 11.66
CA ALA A 56 21.44 9.11 10.55
C ALA A 56 20.58 8.72 9.33
N GLY A 57 21.16 8.86 8.14
CA GLY A 57 20.45 8.84 6.87
C GLY A 57 19.81 10.18 6.60
N VAL A 58 18.72 10.41 7.30
CA VAL A 58 18.00 11.68 7.30
C VAL A 58 17.88 12.21 8.73
N THR A 59 17.51 13.49 8.84
CA THR A 59 17.39 14.19 10.11
C THR A 59 15.97 14.71 10.31
N PHE A 60 15.37 14.36 11.43
CA PHE A 60 14.03 14.82 11.78
C PHE A 60 13.83 14.76 13.29
N GLU A 61 13.26 15.81 13.87
CA GLU A 61 12.94 15.88 15.30
C GLU A 61 11.42 15.83 15.43
N PHE A 62 10.86 14.74 15.98
CA PHE A 62 9.40 14.60 16.09
C PHE A 62 8.78 15.68 16.99
N ALA A 63 9.55 16.25 17.91
CA ALA A 63 9.12 17.41 18.72
C ALA A 63 8.64 18.61 17.90
N ASP A 64 9.20 18.79 16.69
CA ASP A 64 8.87 19.90 15.79
C ASP A 64 7.83 19.48 14.71
N GLY A 65 7.45 18.20 14.70
CA GLY A 65 6.52 17.62 13.73
C GLY A 65 5.03 17.81 14.09
N ALA A 66 4.18 17.47 13.13
CA ALA A 66 2.72 17.51 13.27
C ALA A 66 2.16 16.34 14.11
N ILE A 67 2.92 15.26 14.26
CA ILE A 67 2.52 14.02 14.96
C ILE A 67 3.58 13.70 16.01
N THR A 68 3.22 13.79 17.29
CA THR A 68 4.12 13.54 18.43
C THR A 68 3.68 12.37 19.29
N GLU A 69 2.59 11.70 18.93
CA GLU A 69 2.06 10.51 19.61
C GLU A 69 1.63 9.50 18.55
N LEU A 70 1.98 8.23 18.76
CA LEU A 70 1.68 7.13 17.83
C LEU A 70 0.83 6.07 18.53
N ALA A 71 -0.44 5.97 18.16
CA ALA A 71 -1.35 4.97 18.70
C ALA A 71 -0.91 3.52 18.36
N PRO A 72 -1.34 2.50 19.12
CA PRO A 72 -1.07 1.10 18.80
C PRO A 72 -1.47 0.75 17.36
N GLY A 73 -0.58 0.12 16.61
CA GLY A 73 -0.79 -0.25 15.20
C GLY A 73 -0.79 0.93 14.22
N ALA A 74 -0.60 2.17 14.69
CA ALA A 74 -0.56 3.34 13.83
C ALA A 74 0.83 3.54 13.21
N ARG A 75 0.83 4.15 12.02
CA ARG A 75 2.00 4.49 11.24
C ARG A 75 2.20 6.01 11.21
N VAL A 76 3.45 6.44 11.05
CA VAL A 76 3.80 7.84 10.87
C VAL A 76 4.91 7.95 9.83
N LEU A 77 4.79 8.94 8.96
CA LEU A 77 5.69 9.17 7.84
C LEU A 77 6.52 10.42 8.08
N VAL A 78 7.79 10.37 7.70
CA VAL A 78 8.57 11.55 7.37
C VAL A 78 8.93 11.48 5.88
N VAL A 79 8.92 12.62 5.20
CA VAL A 79 9.01 12.67 3.73
C VAL A 79 10.07 13.68 3.29
N GLU A 80 10.67 13.52 2.11
CA GLU A 80 11.61 14.54 1.60
C GLU A 80 10.86 15.83 1.25
N ASN A 81 9.84 15.72 0.39
CA ASN A 81 9.04 16.85 -0.08
C ASN A 81 7.55 16.60 0.14
N ALA A 82 6.96 17.27 1.14
CA ALA A 82 5.57 17.04 1.52
C ALA A 82 4.56 17.35 0.39
N ALA A 83 4.85 18.36 -0.45
CA ALA A 83 3.95 18.72 -1.55
C ALA A 83 4.06 17.71 -2.70
N ALA A 84 5.27 17.25 -3.03
CA ALA A 84 5.48 16.22 -4.05
C ALA A 84 4.92 14.86 -3.59
N PHE A 85 5.15 14.50 -2.33
CA PHE A 85 4.60 13.31 -1.70
C PHE A 85 3.06 13.32 -1.78
N GLU A 86 2.40 14.41 -1.36
CA GLU A 86 0.93 14.52 -1.45
C GLU A 86 0.43 14.45 -2.90
N PHE A 87 1.20 14.98 -3.86
CA PHE A 87 0.84 14.88 -5.27
C PHE A 87 0.87 13.43 -5.78
N ARG A 88 1.91 12.67 -5.43
CA ARG A 88 2.09 11.28 -5.89
C ARG A 88 1.20 10.30 -5.15
N TYR A 89 1.18 10.39 -3.82
CA TYR A 89 0.53 9.41 -2.94
C TYR A 89 -0.88 9.80 -2.52
N GLY A 90 -1.31 11.03 -2.84
CA GLY A 90 -2.59 11.59 -2.44
C GLY A 90 -2.56 12.22 -1.05
N SER A 91 -3.67 12.85 -0.68
CA SER A 91 -3.85 13.53 0.61
C SER A 91 -4.30 12.57 1.72
N GLY A 92 -4.02 12.91 2.98
CA GLY A 92 -4.58 12.23 4.16
C GLY A 92 -3.66 11.19 4.81
N HIS A 93 -2.42 11.08 4.33
CA HIS A 93 -1.38 10.27 4.95
C HIS A 93 -0.90 10.84 6.29
N PRO A 94 -0.44 10.00 7.25
CA PRO A 94 0.02 10.43 8.57
C PRO A 94 1.45 11.02 8.51
N VAL A 95 1.62 12.12 7.76
CA VAL A 95 2.92 12.80 7.61
C VAL A 95 3.21 13.66 8.84
N ALA A 96 4.27 13.34 9.58
CA ALA A 96 4.77 14.14 10.69
C ALA A 96 5.50 15.41 10.21
N GLY A 97 6.18 15.35 9.07
CA GLY A 97 6.86 16.49 8.50
C GLY A 97 7.90 16.11 7.45
N GLN A 98 8.64 17.12 7.01
CA GLN A 98 9.75 16.94 6.08
C GLN A 98 11.05 16.69 6.83
N TYR A 99 11.79 15.65 6.45
CA TYR A 99 13.14 15.45 6.97
C TYR A 99 14.16 16.35 6.26
N GLY A 100 15.35 16.47 6.83
CA GLY A 100 16.51 17.08 6.18
C GLY A 100 17.58 16.05 5.86
N GLY A 101 18.38 16.31 4.83
CA GLY A 101 19.26 15.30 4.23
C GLY A 101 18.59 14.70 3.00
N LYS A 102 19.04 13.53 2.58
CA LYS A 102 18.45 12.70 1.51
C LYS A 102 18.79 11.25 1.79
N LEU A 103 17.95 10.32 1.37
CA LEU A 103 18.33 8.91 1.41
C LEU A 103 19.32 8.61 0.27
N ASP A 104 20.28 7.69 0.48
CA ASP A 104 21.20 7.25 -0.56
C ASP A 104 20.60 6.06 -1.34
N ASP A 105 20.39 6.23 -2.66
CA ASP A 105 19.97 5.18 -3.61
C ASP A 105 20.86 3.92 -3.55
N SER A 106 22.10 4.04 -3.05
CA SER A 106 23.05 2.93 -2.93
C SER A 106 23.04 2.23 -1.58
N GLY A 107 22.26 2.71 -0.61
CA GLY A 107 22.25 2.21 0.75
C GLY A 107 23.06 3.05 1.73
N GLU A 108 22.54 3.17 2.95
CA GLU A 108 23.22 3.86 4.04
C GLU A 108 22.72 3.46 5.43
N LEU A 109 23.32 4.06 6.46
CA LEU A 109 22.93 3.88 7.85
C LEU A 109 21.68 4.71 8.17
N VAL A 110 20.61 4.04 8.59
CA VAL A 110 19.43 4.67 9.18
C VAL A 110 19.48 4.53 10.70
N ARG A 111 19.22 5.63 11.43
CA ARG A 111 19.16 5.61 12.90
C ARG A 111 17.95 6.37 13.42
N VAL A 112 17.15 5.69 14.24
CA VAL A 112 16.14 6.29 15.12
C VAL A 112 16.69 6.29 16.55
N ALA A 113 16.71 7.44 17.20
CA ALA A 113 17.27 7.61 18.54
C ALA A 113 16.31 8.36 19.48
N ASP A 114 16.52 8.19 20.78
CA ASP A 114 15.85 8.98 21.80
C ASP A 114 16.58 10.33 22.08
N VAL A 115 16.02 11.10 23.01
CA VAL A 115 16.52 12.44 23.41
C VAL A 115 17.91 12.41 24.05
N LEU A 116 18.42 11.23 24.43
CA LEU A 116 19.75 11.02 25.00
C LEU A 116 20.73 10.45 23.97
N ASP A 117 20.36 10.39 22.70
CA ASP A 117 21.11 9.75 21.61
C ASP A 117 21.32 8.25 21.77
N VAL A 118 20.45 7.59 22.55
CA VAL A 118 20.43 6.14 22.61
C VAL A 118 19.70 5.62 21.37
N PRO A 119 20.34 4.78 20.53
CA PRO A 119 19.68 4.21 19.36
C PRO A 119 18.56 3.26 19.81
N LEU A 120 17.38 3.48 19.24
CA LEU A 120 16.23 2.58 19.34
C LEU A 120 16.21 1.61 18.16
N ILE A 121 16.53 2.13 16.97
CA ILE A 121 16.62 1.37 15.73
C ILE A 121 17.88 1.87 15.01
N GLU A 122 18.71 0.95 14.54
CA GLU A 122 19.93 1.25 13.79
C GLU A 122 20.22 0.08 12.83
N PHE A 123 20.26 0.36 11.53
CA PHE A 123 20.56 -0.64 10.50
C PHE A 123 21.13 0.02 9.25
N THR A 124 21.86 -0.74 8.44
CA THR A 124 22.37 -0.27 7.15
C THR A 124 21.68 -0.99 6.00
N TYR A 125 20.81 -0.30 5.26
CA TYR A 125 20.17 -0.89 4.07
C TYR A 125 21.12 -0.87 2.86
N GLY A 126 20.78 -1.64 1.84
CA GLY A 126 21.52 -1.71 0.58
C GLY A 126 20.59 -1.90 -0.62
N ASN A 127 21.14 -1.68 -1.81
CA ASN A 127 20.39 -1.73 -3.07
C ASN A 127 20.71 -2.96 -3.94
N ALA A 128 21.39 -3.95 -3.36
CA ALA A 128 21.80 -5.17 -4.03
C ALA A 128 21.74 -6.36 -3.07
N SER A 129 21.69 -7.58 -3.62
CA SER A 129 21.71 -8.82 -2.84
C SER A 129 22.81 -8.78 -1.76
N PRO A 130 22.49 -9.08 -0.50
CA PRO A 130 21.30 -9.81 -0.04
C PRO A 130 20.02 -8.97 0.20
N TRP A 131 20.05 -7.66 -0.03
CA TRP A 131 18.84 -6.82 0.06
C TRP A 131 17.94 -7.02 -1.17
N PRO A 132 16.62 -6.79 -1.07
CA PRO A 132 15.69 -6.83 -2.19
C PRO A 132 16.11 -5.83 -3.30
N GLU A 133 16.53 -6.34 -4.46
CA GLU A 133 17.03 -5.52 -5.57
C GLU A 133 15.88 -4.76 -6.26
N GLU A 134 14.66 -5.27 -6.18
CA GLU A 134 13.46 -4.64 -6.75
C GLU A 134 13.11 -3.32 -6.06
N ALA A 135 13.60 -3.09 -4.83
CA ALA A 135 13.47 -1.82 -4.14
C ALA A 135 14.48 -0.75 -4.61
N ALA A 136 15.41 -1.10 -5.51
CA ALA A 136 16.43 -0.21 -6.07
C ALA A 136 16.00 0.31 -7.46
N GLY A 137 15.25 1.42 -7.48
CA GLY A 137 15.00 2.19 -8.71
C GLY A 137 13.97 1.59 -9.66
N GLU A 138 13.42 0.42 -9.34
CA GLU A 138 12.27 -0.15 -10.04
C GLU A 138 10.93 0.29 -9.44
N GLY A 139 10.97 1.13 -8.39
CA GLY A 139 9.81 1.80 -7.80
C GLY A 139 9.13 1.05 -6.67
N ALA A 140 9.64 -0.09 -6.22
CA ALA A 140 9.16 -0.69 -4.97
C ALA A 140 9.84 0.00 -3.77
N SER A 141 9.12 0.11 -2.65
CA SER A 141 9.73 0.44 -1.36
C SER A 141 10.34 -0.82 -0.73
N LEU A 142 11.26 -0.61 0.20
CA LEU A 142 11.76 -1.64 1.09
C LEU A 142 10.83 -1.76 2.30
N VAL A 143 10.32 -2.97 2.56
CA VAL A 143 9.29 -3.23 3.57
C VAL A 143 9.78 -4.25 4.58
N LEU A 144 9.57 -3.98 5.87
CA LEU A 144 9.81 -4.96 6.93
C LEU A 144 8.71 -6.04 6.89
N ALA A 145 9.09 -7.30 6.65
CA ALA A 145 8.14 -8.36 6.31
C ALA A 145 7.17 -8.71 7.45
N ASP A 146 7.66 -8.88 8.66
CA ASP A 146 6.83 -9.22 9.82
C ASP A 146 7.09 -8.22 10.96
N PRO A 147 6.59 -6.98 10.85
CA PRO A 147 6.89 -5.95 11.84
C PRO A 147 6.37 -6.33 13.23
N ALA A 148 5.31 -7.14 13.32
CA ALA A 148 4.72 -7.56 14.59
C ALA A 148 5.64 -8.47 15.42
N SER A 149 6.60 -9.17 14.79
CA SER A 149 7.62 -9.95 15.51
C SER A 149 8.86 -9.15 15.89
N ALA A 150 8.92 -7.85 15.53
CA ALA A 150 10.07 -6.97 15.70
C ALA A 150 11.40 -7.64 15.26
N PRO A 151 11.50 -8.07 13.99
CA PRO A 151 12.67 -8.75 13.47
C PRO A 151 13.88 -7.81 13.41
N ASP A 152 15.07 -8.39 13.26
CA ASP A 152 16.31 -7.61 13.18
C ASP A 152 16.34 -6.79 11.89
N HIS A 153 16.32 -5.46 11.99
CA HIS A 153 16.42 -4.54 10.86
C HIS A 153 17.74 -4.66 10.11
N ASP A 154 18.82 -5.13 10.74
CA ASP A 154 20.13 -5.29 10.10
C ASP A 154 20.25 -6.64 9.37
N ASP A 155 19.25 -7.53 9.48
CA ASP A 155 19.13 -8.75 8.68
C ASP A 155 18.35 -8.46 7.38
N PRO A 156 19.00 -8.50 6.20
CA PRO A 156 18.34 -8.27 4.92
C PRO A 156 17.18 -9.24 4.65
N ALA A 157 17.18 -10.43 5.27
CA ALA A 157 16.10 -11.41 5.13
C ALA A 157 14.81 -10.99 5.87
N SER A 158 14.89 -10.00 6.76
CA SER A 158 13.72 -9.38 7.40
C SER A 158 12.97 -8.44 6.45
N TRP A 159 13.56 -8.11 5.30
CA TRP A 159 13.03 -7.14 4.35
C TRP A 159 12.61 -7.78 3.04
N ILE A 160 11.57 -7.20 2.44
CA ILE A 160 11.09 -7.53 1.10
C ILE A 160 10.93 -6.25 0.29
N ALA A 161 10.85 -6.38 -1.03
CA ALA A 161 10.35 -5.31 -1.87
C ALA A 161 8.81 -5.27 -1.81
N SER A 162 8.23 -4.08 -1.76
CA SER A 162 6.79 -3.88 -1.87
C SER A 162 6.25 -4.48 -3.17
N GLY A 163 5.09 -5.11 -3.09
CA GLY A 163 4.34 -5.56 -4.27
C GLY A 163 3.62 -4.41 -4.99
N VAL A 164 3.59 -3.21 -4.39
CA VAL A 164 2.94 -2.02 -4.93
C VAL A 164 4.00 -1.05 -5.42
N ALA A 165 3.94 -0.68 -6.70
CA ALA A 165 4.77 0.39 -7.23
C ALA A 165 4.47 1.70 -6.48
N GLY A 166 5.51 2.34 -5.95
CA GLY A 166 5.43 3.49 -5.05
C GLY A 166 5.36 3.12 -3.57
N GLY A 167 5.22 1.84 -3.21
CA GLY A 167 5.02 1.39 -1.84
C GLY A 167 3.61 1.61 -1.30
N THR A 168 3.43 1.45 0.01
CA THR A 168 2.14 1.54 0.71
C THR A 168 2.18 2.50 1.91
N PRO A 169 2.65 3.76 1.71
CA PRO A 169 2.90 4.68 2.82
C PRO A 169 1.64 4.94 3.64
N GLY A 170 1.76 4.82 4.95
CA GLY A 170 0.70 5.03 5.94
C GLY A 170 -0.33 3.92 6.03
N GLN A 171 -0.27 2.89 5.16
CA GLN A 171 -1.29 1.84 5.05
C GLN A 171 -0.74 0.47 5.46
N GLY A 172 0.56 0.24 5.24
CA GLY A 172 1.22 -1.02 5.50
C GLY A 172 1.20 -1.97 4.32
N GLU A 173 2.32 -2.65 4.14
CA GLU A 173 2.46 -3.60 3.05
C GLU A 173 1.57 -4.81 3.27
N VAL A 174 1.02 -5.28 2.17
CA VAL A 174 0.29 -6.53 2.15
C VAL A 174 1.17 -7.53 1.42
N ILE A 175 1.89 -8.35 2.19
CA ILE A 175 2.79 -9.36 1.62
C ILE A 175 1.97 -10.23 0.69
N ALA A 176 2.25 -10.13 -0.61
CA ALA A 176 1.59 -10.92 -1.60
C ALA A 176 2.08 -12.37 -1.50
N PHE A 177 1.17 -13.31 -1.28
CA PHE A 177 1.44 -14.74 -1.28
C PHE A 177 0.61 -15.43 -2.36
N ASP A 178 1.14 -16.50 -2.95
CA ASP A 178 0.37 -17.28 -3.92
C ASP A 178 -0.74 -18.07 -3.21
N PHE A 179 -1.72 -18.54 -4.01
CA PHE A 179 -2.83 -19.34 -3.48
C PHE A 179 -2.33 -20.57 -2.70
N ALA A 180 -1.22 -21.20 -3.12
CA ALA A 180 -0.72 -22.41 -2.48
C ALA A 180 -0.19 -22.14 -1.06
N THR A 181 0.51 -21.03 -0.88
CA THR A 181 1.05 -20.58 0.41
C THR A 181 -0.08 -20.21 1.36
N TRP A 182 -1.06 -19.45 0.88
CA TRP A 182 -2.27 -19.12 1.62
C TRP A 182 -3.07 -20.36 2.01
N ALA A 183 -3.34 -21.25 1.04
CA ALA A 183 -4.14 -22.46 1.27
C ALA A 183 -3.49 -23.37 2.32
N ALA A 184 -2.16 -23.49 2.30
CA ALA A 184 -1.42 -24.24 3.32
C ALA A 184 -1.54 -23.62 4.72
N ALA A 185 -1.55 -22.29 4.83
CA ALA A 185 -1.72 -21.58 6.09
C ALA A 185 -3.15 -21.70 6.64
N GLU A 186 -4.14 -21.56 5.77
CA GLU A 186 -5.57 -21.66 6.11
C GLU A 186 -6.07 -23.11 6.27
N GLY A 187 -5.25 -24.10 5.86
CA GLY A 187 -5.61 -25.51 5.96
C GLY A 187 -6.63 -25.97 4.91
N VAL A 188 -6.76 -25.24 3.82
CA VAL A 188 -7.60 -25.61 2.66
C VAL A 188 -6.75 -26.20 1.55
N THR A 189 -7.36 -26.99 0.66
CA THR A 189 -6.59 -27.75 -0.35
C THR A 189 -7.07 -27.58 -1.78
N ASN A 190 -8.35 -27.30 -1.99
CA ASN A 190 -8.94 -27.25 -3.32
C ASN A 190 -9.50 -25.86 -3.61
N PRO A 191 -9.02 -25.14 -4.64
CA PRO A 191 -9.47 -23.78 -4.96
C PRO A 191 -10.96 -23.66 -5.31
N GLY A 192 -11.58 -24.76 -5.74
CA GLY A 192 -12.99 -24.78 -6.16
C GLY A 192 -13.97 -25.19 -5.06
N ASP A 193 -13.50 -25.59 -3.88
CA ASP A 193 -14.37 -25.98 -2.76
C ASP A 193 -14.85 -24.73 -2.01
N ASP A 194 -16.05 -24.82 -1.44
CA ASP A 194 -16.70 -23.82 -0.59
C ASP A 194 -16.81 -24.50 0.80
N ASP A 195 -15.71 -24.42 1.57
CA ASP A 195 -15.50 -25.25 2.75
C ASP A 195 -16.36 -24.80 3.95
N ASP A 196 -16.79 -23.54 3.97
CA ASP A 196 -17.63 -22.94 5.01
C ASP A 196 -19.10 -22.74 4.60
N GLY A 197 -19.42 -22.89 3.32
CA GLY A 197 -20.77 -22.88 2.76
C GLY A 197 -21.36 -21.48 2.60
N ASP A 198 -20.52 -20.45 2.47
CA ASP A 198 -20.95 -19.06 2.28
C ASP A 198 -21.20 -18.67 0.82
N GLY A 199 -20.85 -19.58 -0.11
CA GLY A 199 -21.02 -19.42 -1.54
C GLY A 199 -19.78 -18.87 -2.26
N LEU A 200 -18.69 -18.62 -1.54
CA LEU A 200 -17.38 -18.31 -2.11
C LEU A 200 -16.51 -19.57 -2.11
N THR A 201 -15.86 -19.82 -3.24
CA THR A 201 -14.85 -20.90 -3.27
C THR A 201 -13.58 -20.43 -2.59
N ASN A 202 -12.74 -21.36 -2.13
CA ASN A 202 -11.44 -21.07 -1.53
C ASN A 202 -10.58 -20.10 -2.36
N TYR A 203 -10.63 -20.20 -3.69
CA TYR A 203 -9.94 -19.23 -4.54
C TYR A 203 -10.57 -17.83 -4.52
N HIS A 204 -11.90 -17.72 -4.45
CA HIS A 204 -12.56 -16.43 -4.26
C HIS A 204 -12.25 -15.85 -2.88
N GLU A 205 -12.21 -16.68 -1.84
CA GLU A 205 -11.80 -16.29 -0.48
C GLU A 205 -10.39 -15.70 -0.46
N PHE A 206 -9.44 -16.38 -1.09
CA PHE A 206 -8.08 -15.89 -1.30
C PHE A 206 -8.05 -14.53 -2.02
N VAL A 207 -8.78 -14.40 -3.12
CA VAL A 207 -8.85 -13.15 -3.91
C VAL A 207 -9.53 -12.04 -3.14
N ARG A 208 -10.49 -12.34 -2.25
CA ARG A 208 -11.27 -11.35 -1.51
C ARG A 208 -10.72 -11.03 -0.14
N GLY A 209 -9.83 -11.85 0.40
CA GLY A 209 -9.28 -11.70 1.75
C GLY A 209 -10.32 -12.04 2.82
N THR A 210 -11.10 -13.09 2.58
CA THR A 210 -12.12 -13.61 3.50
C THR A 210 -11.69 -14.97 4.09
N PRO A 211 -12.23 -15.37 5.26
CA PRO A 211 -11.81 -16.58 5.97
C PRO A 211 -12.47 -17.85 5.37
N PRO A 212 -11.71 -18.80 4.81
CA PRO A 212 -12.29 -19.90 4.03
C PRO A 212 -12.93 -21.03 4.84
N LEU A 213 -12.82 -20.97 6.18
CA LEU A 213 -13.37 -21.97 7.10
C LEU A 213 -14.41 -21.36 8.07
N GLU A 214 -14.73 -20.08 7.91
CA GLU A 214 -15.67 -19.37 8.78
C GLU A 214 -16.72 -18.63 7.96
N TYR A 215 -17.97 -19.10 8.04
CA TYR A 215 -19.10 -18.51 7.31
C TYR A 215 -19.07 -16.98 7.36
N SER A 216 -18.76 -16.37 6.23
CA SER A 216 -18.63 -14.93 6.09
C SER A 216 -19.77 -14.39 5.22
N ALA A 217 -20.16 -13.12 5.41
CA ALA A 217 -21.03 -12.51 4.42
C ALA A 217 -20.14 -12.18 3.20
N PRO A 218 -20.45 -12.67 1.99
CA PRO A 218 -19.66 -12.36 0.83
C PRO A 218 -19.58 -10.84 0.67
N ARG A 219 -18.36 -10.32 0.49
CA ARG A 219 -18.15 -8.90 0.21
C ARG A 219 -18.99 -8.52 -1.01
N THR A 220 -19.88 -7.55 -0.85
CA THR A 220 -20.90 -7.28 -1.87
C THR A 220 -20.30 -6.53 -3.04
N ASP A 221 -20.13 -7.24 -4.16
CA ASP A 221 -19.86 -6.61 -5.45
C ASP A 221 -21.07 -5.76 -5.85
N THR A 222 -20.82 -4.52 -6.24
CA THR A 222 -21.87 -3.54 -6.53
C THR A 222 -21.79 -3.09 -7.98
N ALA A 223 -22.81 -3.44 -8.76
CA ALA A 223 -23.07 -2.82 -10.07
C ALA A 223 -24.11 -1.69 -9.89
N GLN A 224 -23.77 -0.48 -10.30
CA GLN A 224 -24.65 0.68 -10.20
C GLN A 224 -24.40 1.70 -11.31
N VAL A 225 -25.26 2.71 -11.42
CA VAL A 225 -25.04 3.86 -12.32
C VAL A 225 -24.54 5.05 -11.50
N GLU A 226 -23.37 5.56 -11.83
CA GLU A 226 -22.78 6.76 -11.21
C GLU A 226 -22.71 7.91 -12.23
N PHE A 227 -22.94 9.14 -11.77
CA PHE A 227 -22.68 10.34 -12.58
C PHE A 227 -21.21 10.74 -12.42
N LEU A 228 -20.44 10.62 -13.50
CA LEU A 228 -18.99 10.84 -13.50
C LEU A 228 -18.62 11.95 -14.48
N GLY A 229 -17.63 12.77 -14.11
CA GLY A 229 -17.04 13.80 -14.97
C GLY A 229 -15.93 13.20 -15.83
N VAL A 230 -16.15 13.09 -17.14
CA VAL A 230 -15.20 12.52 -18.10
C VAL A 230 -14.97 13.54 -19.21
N GLY A 231 -13.71 13.95 -19.44
CA GLY A 231 -13.38 14.93 -20.49
C GLY A 231 -14.07 16.29 -20.32
N GLY A 232 -14.39 16.68 -19.08
CA GLY A 232 -15.09 17.94 -18.77
C GLY A 232 -16.62 17.90 -18.93
N VAL A 233 -17.21 16.73 -19.18
CA VAL A 233 -18.67 16.53 -19.25
C VAL A 233 -19.09 15.52 -18.19
N THR A 234 -20.18 15.82 -17.46
CA THR A 234 -20.77 14.88 -16.52
C THR A 234 -21.86 14.06 -17.22
N ASP A 235 -21.73 12.74 -17.19
CA ASP A 235 -22.73 11.81 -17.73
C ASP A 235 -22.91 10.60 -16.80
N ALA A 236 -23.96 9.80 -17.03
CA ALA A 236 -24.27 8.60 -16.27
C ALA A 236 -23.54 7.39 -16.87
N TYR A 237 -22.76 6.67 -16.06
CA TYR A 237 -22.01 5.50 -16.49
C TYR A 237 -22.37 4.27 -15.65
N PRO A 238 -22.51 3.08 -16.26
CA PRO A 238 -22.45 1.83 -15.52
C PRO A 238 -21.09 1.71 -14.82
N THR A 239 -21.12 1.40 -13.54
CA THR A 239 -19.94 1.15 -12.71
C THR A 239 -20.04 -0.18 -12.00
N PHE A 240 -18.92 -0.89 -11.90
CA PHE A 240 -18.79 -2.10 -11.12
C PHE A 240 -17.73 -1.90 -10.04
N THR A 241 -18.08 -2.19 -8.80
CA THR A 241 -17.22 -2.03 -7.63
C THR A 241 -17.09 -3.35 -6.89
N PHE A 242 -15.86 -3.74 -6.56
CA PHE A 242 -15.60 -4.94 -5.78
C PHE A 242 -14.37 -4.76 -4.88
N THR A 243 -14.32 -5.56 -3.82
CA THR A 243 -13.20 -5.58 -2.86
C THR A 243 -12.35 -6.81 -3.09
N TYR A 244 -11.02 -6.63 -3.05
CA TYR A 244 -10.03 -7.67 -3.25
C TYR A 244 -8.91 -7.58 -2.20
N SER A 245 -8.27 -8.71 -1.94
CA SER A 245 -7.08 -8.84 -1.11
C SER A 245 -5.87 -8.29 -1.87
N LEU A 246 -5.13 -7.39 -1.23
CA LEU A 246 -3.85 -6.92 -1.74
C LEU A 246 -2.76 -7.99 -1.58
N ALA A 247 -3.00 -9.01 -0.74
CA ALA A 247 -2.10 -10.13 -0.50
C ALA A 247 -2.17 -11.20 -1.58
N ALA A 248 -3.14 -11.14 -2.49
CA ALA A 248 -3.39 -12.20 -3.46
C ALA A 248 -2.41 -12.11 -4.64
N ALA A 249 -1.21 -12.67 -4.49
CA ALA A 249 -0.17 -12.63 -5.52
C ALA A 249 -0.63 -13.32 -6.81
N GLY A 250 -0.26 -12.73 -7.96
CA GLY A 250 -0.56 -13.30 -9.28
C GLY A 250 -2.03 -13.18 -9.71
N VAL A 251 -2.83 -12.37 -9.00
CA VAL A 251 -4.21 -12.09 -9.36
C VAL A 251 -4.30 -10.74 -10.06
N ALA A 252 -4.84 -10.73 -11.28
CA ALA A 252 -5.18 -9.50 -11.99
C ALA A 252 -6.69 -9.28 -11.95
N ALA A 253 -7.10 -8.17 -11.35
CA ALA A 253 -8.47 -7.70 -11.32
C ALA A 253 -8.78 -6.88 -12.58
N SER A 254 -9.83 -7.23 -13.31
CA SER A 254 -10.33 -6.43 -14.43
C SER A 254 -11.85 -6.48 -14.48
N ALA A 255 -12.46 -5.46 -15.07
CA ALA A 255 -13.90 -5.42 -15.34
C ALA A 255 -14.16 -5.64 -16.82
N GLU A 256 -15.22 -6.38 -17.13
CA GLU A 256 -15.72 -6.58 -18.49
C GLU A 256 -17.17 -6.12 -18.56
N VAL A 257 -17.62 -5.68 -19.73
CA VAL A 257 -19.01 -5.27 -20.01
C VAL A 257 -19.62 -6.18 -21.06
N SER A 258 -20.95 -6.34 -21.00
CA SER A 258 -21.69 -7.07 -22.03
C SER A 258 -22.98 -6.36 -22.43
N SER A 259 -23.32 -6.46 -23.72
CA SER A 259 -24.61 -6.00 -24.25
C SER A 259 -25.66 -7.11 -24.34
N GLY A 260 -25.29 -8.37 -24.06
CA GLY A 260 -26.19 -9.51 -24.26
C GLY A 260 -25.92 -10.71 -23.36
N LEU A 261 -25.04 -10.58 -22.36
CA LEU A 261 -24.66 -11.63 -21.41
C LEU A 261 -24.04 -12.88 -22.06
N VAL A 262 -23.59 -12.77 -23.31
CA VAL A 262 -22.95 -13.86 -24.07
C VAL A 262 -21.47 -13.58 -24.29
N THR A 263 -21.15 -12.38 -24.78
CA THR A 263 -19.77 -11.93 -25.02
C THR A 263 -19.47 -10.80 -24.06
N TRP A 264 -18.33 -10.90 -23.40
CA TRP A 264 -17.83 -9.94 -22.43
C TRP A 264 -16.56 -9.29 -22.98
N GLU A 265 -16.46 -7.98 -22.85
CA GLU A 265 -15.36 -7.17 -23.38
C GLU A 265 -14.74 -6.35 -22.26
N GLY A 266 -13.42 -6.50 -22.06
CA GLY A 266 -12.65 -5.73 -21.07
C GLY A 266 -11.48 -4.98 -21.69
N GLY A 267 -10.84 -4.14 -20.87
CA GLY A 267 -9.62 -3.42 -21.23
C GLY A 267 -9.86 -2.07 -21.89
N PRO A 268 -8.76 -1.40 -22.34
CA PRO A 268 -8.79 -0.04 -22.85
C PRO A 268 -9.69 0.09 -24.09
N GLY A 269 -10.86 0.69 -23.92
CA GLY A 269 -11.89 0.82 -24.98
C GLY A 269 -13.23 0.15 -24.67
N SER A 270 -13.32 -0.65 -23.60
CA SER A 270 -14.58 -1.21 -23.08
C SER A 270 -14.81 -0.80 -21.63
N THR A 271 -13.78 -0.91 -20.79
CA THR A 271 -13.82 -0.54 -19.37
C THR A 271 -12.63 0.33 -18.98
N GLU A 272 -12.84 1.22 -18.02
CA GLU A 272 -11.80 2.07 -17.45
C GLU A 272 -11.87 2.06 -15.93
N HIS A 273 -10.70 2.06 -15.29
CA HIS A 273 -10.57 2.21 -13.85
C HIS A 273 -10.96 3.64 -13.44
N VAL A 274 -11.74 3.77 -12.37
CA VAL A 274 -12.22 5.06 -11.84
C VAL A 274 -11.47 5.43 -10.58
N ARG A 275 -11.40 4.51 -9.61
CA ARG A 275 -10.79 4.75 -8.30
C ARG A 275 -10.48 3.44 -7.59
N THR A 276 -9.51 3.49 -6.69
CA THR A 276 -9.25 2.45 -5.68
C THR A 276 -9.28 3.09 -4.31
N ILE A 277 -9.93 2.45 -3.35
CA ILE A 277 -9.96 2.81 -1.93
C ILE A 277 -9.26 1.70 -1.16
N TYR A 278 -8.16 2.02 -0.49
CA TYR A 278 -7.42 1.09 0.37
C TYR A 278 -7.99 1.16 1.79
N HIS A 279 -8.15 0.01 2.46
CA HIS A 279 -8.83 -0.05 3.77
C HIS A 279 -7.89 -0.16 4.97
N GLY A 280 -6.58 -0.35 4.74
CA GLY A 280 -5.59 -0.57 5.80
C GLY A 280 -5.71 -1.92 6.51
N ASP A 281 -6.60 -2.82 6.05
CA ASP A 281 -6.84 -4.15 6.60
C ASP A 281 -6.29 -5.29 5.71
N GLY A 282 -5.39 -4.94 4.79
CA GLY A 282 -4.88 -5.88 3.78
C GLY A 282 -5.72 -5.93 2.50
N THR A 283 -6.79 -5.13 2.40
CA THR A 283 -7.72 -5.18 1.26
C THR A 283 -8.01 -3.81 0.64
N ALA A 284 -8.47 -3.80 -0.60
CA ALA A 284 -8.84 -2.60 -1.34
C ALA A 284 -10.14 -2.78 -2.13
N THR A 285 -10.91 -1.71 -2.28
CA THR A 285 -12.09 -1.64 -3.13
C THR A 285 -11.76 -0.88 -4.41
N THR A 286 -11.96 -1.51 -5.56
CA THR A 286 -11.77 -0.89 -6.87
C THR A 286 -13.11 -0.64 -7.56
N THR A 287 -13.24 0.51 -8.23
CA THR A 287 -14.39 0.86 -9.05
C THR A 287 -13.95 1.02 -10.51
N TRP A 288 -14.66 0.33 -11.40
CA TRP A 288 -14.49 0.41 -12.85
C TRP A 288 -15.77 0.95 -13.48
N ARG A 289 -15.65 1.58 -14.65
CA ARG A 289 -16.79 2.05 -15.44
C ARG A 289 -16.75 1.51 -16.87
N SER A 290 -17.90 1.43 -17.50
CA SER A 290 -17.99 1.36 -18.97
C SER A 290 -17.43 2.65 -19.58
N VAL A 291 -16.73 2.55 -20.70
CA VAL A 291 -16.35 3.75 -21.47
C VAL A 291 -17.56 4.42 -22.13
N THR A 292 -18.65 3.68 -22.31
CA THR A 292 -19.89 4.17 -22.92
C THR A 292 -20.87 4.60 -21.82
N PRO A 293 -21.40 5.84 -21.85
CA PRO A 293 -22.43 6.26 -20.91
C PRO A 293 -23.75 5.53 -21.17
N VAL A 294 -24.64 5.56 -20.18
CA VAL A 294 -25.98 4.98 -20.29
C VAL A 294 -26.77 5.71 -21.38
N GLY A 295 -27.00 5.02 -22.51
CA GLY A 295 -27.82 5.50 -23.63
C GLY A 295 -29.30 5.09 -23.53
N GLN A 296 -30.15 5.57 -24.46
CA GLN A 296 -31.58 5.24 -24.47
C GLN A 296 -31.93 3.87 -25.09
N ASP A 297 -31.02 3.21 -25.82
CA ASP A 297 -31.36 2.05 -26.67
C ASP A 297 -30.43 0.82 -26.55
N SER A 298 -29.53 0.75 -25.55
CA SER A 298 -28.70 -0.44 -25.35
C SER A 298 -28.64 -0.83 -23.88
N GLU A 299 -29.18 -2.00 -23.56
CA GLU A 299 -28.95 -2.65 -22.28
C GLU A 299 -27.44 -2.95 -22.18
N GLN A 300 -26.75 -2.28 -21.26
CA GLN A 300 -25.37 -2.57 -20.88
C GLN A 300 -25.41 -3.16 -19.48
N PHE A 301 -24.81 -4.34 -19.33
CA PHE A 301 -24.70 -5.08 -18.08
C PHE A 301 -23.24 -5.13 -17.63
#